data_AF-A0A383AAH3-F1
#
_entry.id   AF-A0A383AAH3-F1
#
_cell.length_a   1.000
_cell.length_b   1.000
_cell.length_c   1.000
_cell.angle_alpha   90.00
_cell.angle_beta   90.00
_cell.angle_gamma   90.00
#
_symmetry.space_group_name_H-M   'P 1'
#
loop_
_entity.id
_entity.type
_entity.pdbx_description
1 polymer ?
#
loop_
_entity_poly.entity_id
_entity_poly.type
_entity_poly.pdbx_seq_one_letter_code
_entity_poly.pdbx_strand_id
1 'polypeptide(L)'
;ANAGIICGGKKMAPEDIDLKWAGAALYLNDDIEDTGLGAAVMGHPGHGIRWVCRRFAPHGIGLEPRQVILSGSFTRPIAVKPGDRVFADYGEYGSIQLNFV
;
A
#
# COMPACT_ATOMS: atom_id res chain seq x y z
N ALA A 1 -2.90 -13.25 8.63
CA ALA A 1 -3.32 -13.98 7.42
C ALA A 1 -2.76 -13.21 6.24
N ASN A 2 -1.64 -13.66 5.68
CA ASN A 2 -0.95 -13.00 4.58
C ASN A 2 -0.92 -13.99 3.40
N ALA A 3 -1.18 -13.52 2.18
CA ALA A 3 -1.16 -14.36 0.99
C ALA A 3 0.02 -13.99 0.06
N GLY A 4 0.07 -12.74 -0.40
CA GLY A 4 1.13 -12.25 -1.26
C GLY A 4 1.20 -10.73 -1.27
N ILE A 5 2.30 -10.21 -1.79
CA ILE A 5 2.52 -8.78 -2.02
C ILE A 5 2.99 -8.57 -3.46
N ILE A 6 2.55 -7.48 -4.08
CA ILE A 6 2.96 -7.08 -5.42
C ILE A 6 3.47 -5.66 -5.30
N CYS A 7 4.72 -5.44 -5.66
CA CYS A 7 5.35 -4.13 -5.65
C CYS A 7 5.47 -3.61 -7.09
N GLY A 8 5.13 -2.35 -7.30
CA GLY A 8 5.23 -1.67 -8.59
C GLY A 8 5.26 -0.15 -8.41
N GLY A 9 4.99 0.59 -9.47
CA GLY A 9 5.08 2.05 -9.46
C GLY A 9 6.52 2.58 -9.40
N LYS A 10 6.64 3.86 -9.06
CA LYS A 10 7.91 4.59 -9.00
C LYS A 10 8.52 4.50 -7.60
N LYS A 11 9.78 4.07 -7.52
CA LYS A 11 10.56 4.14 -6.26
C LYS A 11 10.99 5.58 -6.02
N MET A 12 10.71 6.10 -4.84
CA MET A 12 11.05 7.49 -4.48
C MET A 12 11.49 7.57 -3.02
N ALA A 13 12.27 8.60 -2.69
CA ALA A 13 12.69 8.82 -1.33
C ALA A 13 11.49 9.35 -0.50
N PRO A 14 11.44 9.07 0.82
CA PRO A 14 10.36 9.58 1.68
C PRO A 14 10.25 11.11 1.69
N GLU A 15 11.33 11.82 1.40
CA GLU A 15 11.39 13.28 1.36
C GLU A 15 10.82 13.87 0.05
N ASP A 16 10.68 13.04 -0.99
CA ASP A 16 10.19 13.45 -2.31
C ASP A 16 8.66 13.30 -2.45
N ILE A 17 7.96 12.85 -1.40
CA ILE A 17 6.50 12.61 -1.41
C ILE A 17 5.85 13.19 -0.16
N ASP A 18 4.72 13.87 -0.33
CA ASP A 18 3.79 14.03 0.77
C ASP A 18 2.96 12.75 0.96
N LEU A 19 3.46 11.85 1.82
CA LEU A 19 2.84 10.54 2.08
C LEU A 19 1.39 10.63 2.57
N LYS A 20 0.95 11.75 3.13
CA LYS A 20 -0.45 11.91 3.58
C LYS A 20 -1.37 12.13 2.38
N TRP A 21 -0.88 12.85 1.38
CA TRP A 21 -1.62 13.20 0.17
C TRP A 21 -1.34 12.28 -1.02
N ALA A 22 -0.44 11.31 -0.86
CA ALA A 22 -0.29 10.22 -1.80
C ALA A 22 -1.61 9.44 -1.90
N GLY A 23 -2.28 9.55 -3.05
CA GLY A 23 -3.57 8.93 -3.32
C GLY A 23 -3.49 7.84 -4.36
N ALA A 24 -4.52 6.99 -4.40
CA ALA A 24 -4.73 6.09 -5.52
C ALA A 24 -6.21 5.90 -5.85
N ALA A 25 -6.47 5.59 -7.13
CA ALA A 25 -7.72 5.03 -7.60
C ALA A 25 -7.54 3.53 -7.88
N LEU A 26 -8.40 2.71 -7.29
CA LEU A 26 -8.40 1.26 -7.45
C LEU A 26 -9.51 0.86 -8.42
N TYR A 27 -9.10 0.21 -9.50
CA TYR A 27 -9.98 -0.27 -10.56
C TYR A 27 -10.07 -1.80 -10.54
N LEU A 28 -11.28 -2.31 -10.75
CA LEU A 28 -11.56 -3.70 -11.08
C LEU A 28 -12.26 -3.73 -12.43
N ASN A 29 -11.66 -4.38 -13.43
CA ASN A 29 -12.25 -4.52 -14.77
C ASN A 29 -12.73 -3.17 -15.36
N ASP A 30 -11.91 -2.12 -15.21
CA ASP A 30 -12.12 -0.75 -15.69
C ASP A 30 -13.09 0.12 -14.87
N ASP A 31 -13.77 -0.43 -13.87
CA ASP A 31 -14.61 0.34 -12.94
C ASP A 31 -13.82 0.75 -11.69
N ILE A 32 -14.00 2.00 -11.25
CA ILE A 32 -13.44 2.49 -9.98
C ILE A 32 -14.21 1.85 -8.83
N GLU A 33 -13.55 0.94 -8.10
CA GLU A 33 -14.11 0.28 -6.92
C GLU A 33 -13.90 1.09 -5.65
N ASP A 34 -12.74 1.74 -5.52
CA ASP A 34 -12.45 2.57 -4.37
C ASP A 34 -11.38 3.63 -4.67
N THR A 35 -11.35 4.66 -3.86
CA THR A 35 -10.30 5.70 -3.89
C THR A 35 -9.87 6.02 -2.47
N GLY A 36 -8.63 6.45 -2.30
CA GLY A 36 -8.15 6.82 -0.98
C GLY A 36 -6.87 7.61 -0.99
N LEU A 37 -6.58 8.20 0.18
CA LEU A 37 -5.37 8.97 0.45
C LEU A 37 -4.58 8.31 1.58
N GLY A 38 -3.26 8.41 1.53
CA GLY A 38 -2.37 7.86 2.56
C GLY A 38 -2.68 8.35 3.98
N ALA A 39 -3.29 9.52 4.14
CA ALA A 39 -3.81 10.02 5.41
C ALA A 39 -4.83 9.08 6.08
N ALA A 40 -5.54 8.24 5.32
CA ALA A 40 -6.44 7.23 5.89
C ALA A 40 -5.68 6.14 6.68
N VAL A 41 -4.38 5.97 6.43
CA VAL A 41 -3.51 5.09 7.21
C VAL A 41 -3.09 5.79 8.51
N MET A 42 -3.96 5.77 9.51
CA MET A 42 -3.70 6.32 10.85
C MET A 42 -3.24 7.80 10.84
N GLY A 43 -3.75 8.60 9.91
CA GLY A 43 -3.38 10.00 9.73
C GLY A 43 -2.06 10.22 8.98
N HIS A 44 -1.17 9.23 8.89
CA HIS A 44 0.08 9.28 8.12
C HIS A 44 0.64 7.85 7.96
N PRO A 45 1.00 7.37 6.74
CA PRO A 45 1.45 5.98 6.53
C PRO A 45 2.61 5.53 7.43
N GLY A 46 3.57 6.43 7.72
CA GLY A 46 4.66 6.16 8.67
C GLY A 46 4.24 5.85 10.12
N HIS A 47 3.02 6.22 10.55
CA HIS A 47 2.55 5.91 11.90
C HIS A 47 2.36 4.41 12.13
N GLY A 48 1.92 3.65 11.13
CA GLY A 48 1.80 2.19 11.22
C GLY A 48 3.17 1.52 11.42
N ILE A 49 4.19 2.01 10.72
CA ILE A 49 5.57 1.53 10.83
C ILE A 49 6.12 1.82 12.23
N ARG A 50 5.92 3.04 12.74
CA ARG A 50 6.31 3.40 14.12
C ARG A 50 5.61 2.51 15.15
N TRP A 51 4.33 2.22 14.95
CA TRP A 51 3.57 1.36 15.85
C TRP A 51 4.15 -0.06 15.90
N VAL A 52 4.43 -0.68 14.74
CA VAL A 52 4.93 -2.07 14.70
C VAL A 52 6.31 -2.18 15.35
N CYS A 53 7.21 -1.22 15.08
CA CYS A 53 8.53 -1.19 15.72
C CYS A 53 8.42 -1.13 17.25
N ARG A 54 7.55 -0.26 17.78
CA ARG A 54 7.33 -0.14 19.22
C ARG A 54 6.67 -1.37 19.84
N ARG A 55 5.79 -2.03 19.08
CA ARG A 55 5.12 -3.25 19.55
C ARG A 55 6.10 -4.40 19.75
N PHE A 56 7.10 -4.51 18.90
CA PHE A 56 8.07 -5.62 18.92
C PHE A 56 9.35 -5.32 19.70
N ALA A 57 9.67 -4.06 19.97
CA ALA A 57 10.85 -3.68 20.74
C ALA A 57 10.99 -4.37 22.12
N PRO A 58 9.93 -4.57 22.94
CA PRO A 58 10.03 -5.30 24.21
C PRO A 58 10.45 -6.77 24.05
N HIS A 59 10.29 -7.33 22.85
CA HIS A 59 10.68 -8.69 22.52
C HIS A 59 12.10 -8.77 21.94
N GLY A 60 12.84 -7.64 21.88
CA GLY A 60 14.16 -7.58 21.27
C GLY A 60 14.14 -7.73 19.74
N ILE A 61 12.99 -7.55 19.11
CA ILE A 61 12.80 -7.72 17.66
C ILE A 61 12.77 -6.33 17.00
N GLY A 62 13.71 -6.11 16.08
CA GLY A 62 13.81 -4.90 15.26
C GLY A 62 13.47 -5.15 13.79
N LEU A 63 13.36 -4.06 13.02
CA LEU A 63 13.36 -4.14 11.57
C LEU A 63 14.80 -4.20 11.08
N GLU A 64 15.05 -5.09 10.12
CA GLU A 64 16.35 -5.26 9.50
C GLU A 64 16.47 -4.41 8.23
N PRO A 65 17.69 -3.98 7.86
CA PRO A 65 17.91 -3.30 6.60
C PRO A 65 17.34 -4.09 5.42
N ARG A 66 16.75 -3.36 4.46
CA ARG A 66 16.16 -3.90 3.23
C ARG A 66 14.86 -4.71 3.40
N GLN A 67 14.27 -4.75 4.60
CA GLN A 67 12.92 -5.29 4.78
C GLN A 67 11.88 -4.40 4.08
N VAL A 68 10.85 -5.04 3.51
CA VAL A 68 9.69 -4.37 2.93
C VAL A 68 8.57 -4.36 3.96
N ILE A 69 8.07 -3.16 4.27
CA ILE A 69 7.01 -2.95 5.26
C ILE A 69 5.79 -2.35 4.56
N LEU A 70 4.65 -3.03 4.67
CA LEU A 70 3.36 -2.48 4.24
C LEU A 70 2.81 -1.61 5.37
N SER A 71 2.62 -0.31 5.11
CA SER A 71 2.17 0.67 6.11
C SER A 71 0.71 0.51 6.54
N GLY A 72 -0.10 -0.10 5.67
CA GLY A 72 -1.55 -0.21 5.82
C GLY A 72 -2.26 0.15 4.53
N SER A 73 -3.54 -0.25 4.42
CA SER A 73 -4.39 0.09 3.26
C SER A 73 -5.15 1.39 3.51
N PHE A 74 -5.34 2.18 2.45
CA PHE A 74 -6.24 3.33 2.43
C PHE A 74 -7.44 3.14 1.49
N THR A 75 -7.57 1.95 0.90
CA THR A 75 -8.77 1.46 0.21
C THR A 75 -9.29 0.20 0.89
N ARG A 76 -10.56 -0.11 0.68
CA ARG A 76 -11.18 -1.36 1.14
C ARG A 76 -10.67 -2.55 0.31
N PRO A 77 -10.55 -3.76 0.90
CA PRO A 77 -10.30 -4.95 0.14
C PRO A 77 -11.43 -5.20 -0.86
N ILE A 78 -11.06 -5.54 -2.10
CA ILE A 78 -11.99 -5.97 -3.14
C ILE A 78 -11.91 -7.49 -3.32
N ALA A 79 -13.04 -8.12 -3.60
CA ALA A 79 -13.07 -9.52 -3.97
C ALA A 79 -12.66 -9.66 -5.45
N VAL A 80 -11.86 -10.67 -5.75
CA VAL A 80 -11.36 -10.95 -7.11
C VAL A 80 -11.63 -12.40 -7.47
N LYS A 81 -11.87 -12.67 -8.75
CA LYS A 81 -12.09 -14.00 -9.34
C LYS A 81 -11.13 -14.23 -10.53
N PRO A 82 -10.96 -15.50 -10.96
CA PRO A 82 -10.24 -15.78 -12.21
C PRO A 82 -10.80 -14.97 -13.38
N GLY A 83 -9.90 -14.39 -14.17
CA GLY A 83 -10.21 -13.49 -15.28
C GLY A 83 -10.25 -12.00 -14.92
N ASP A 84 -10.27 -11.63 -13.63
CA ASP A 84 -10.31 -10.22 -13.23
C ASP A 84 -8.98 -9.49 -13.47
N ARG A 85 -9.08 -8.22 -13.84
CA ARG A 85 -7.95 -7.29 -13.92
C ARG A 85 -8.07 -6.24 -12.81
N VAL A 86 -7.03 -6.16 -11.99
CA VAL A 86 -6.90 -5.13 -10.96
C VAL A 86 -5.85 -4.11 -11.40
N PHE A 87 -6.20 -2.84 -11.31
CA PHE A 87 -5.31 -1.73 -11.62
C PHE A 87 -5.38 -0.69 -10.51
N ALA A 88 -4.25 -0.35 -9.90
CA ALA A 88 -4.14 0.70 -8.91
C ALA A 88 -3.32 1.85 -9.50
N ASP A 89 -3.98 2.98 -9.73
CA ASP A 89 -3.38 4.19 -10.27
C ASP A 89 -3.01 5.14 -9.14
N TYR A 90 -1.72 5.41 -8.95
CA TYR A 90 -1.21 6.36 -7.96
C TYR A 90 -0.80 7.70 -8.61
N GLY A 91 -1.26 7.98 -9.84
CA GLY A 91 -0.96 9.21 -10.57
C GLY A 91 0.53 9.38 -10.85
N GLU A 92 1.13 10.47 -10.39
CA GLU A 92 2.55 10.77 -10.60
C GLU A 92 3.51 9.77 -9.93
N TYR A 93 3.00 8.96 -8.99
CA TYR A 93 3.75 7.92 -8.30
C TYR A 93 3.77 6.58 -9.06
N GLY A 94 3.14 6.54 -10.23
CA GLY A 94 3.05 5.37 -11.09
C GLY A 94 1.85 4.50 -10.79
N SER A 95 1.92 3.23 -11.17
CA SER A 95 0.78 2.33 -11.05
C SER A 95 1.20 0.87 -10.85
N ILE A 96 0.23 0.06 -10.43
CA ILE A 96 0.36 -1.38 -10.22
C ILE A 96 -0.78 -2.06 -10.96
N GLN A 97 -0.48 -3.08 -11.76
CA GLN A 97 -1.49 -3.85 -12.49
C GLN A 97 -1.22 -5.35 -12.33
N LEU A 98 -2.29 -6.12 -12.17
CA LEU A 98 -2.23 -7.57 -12.23
C LEU A 98 -3.50 -8.15 -12.85
N ASN A 99 -3.35 -9.32 -13.48
CA ASN A 99 -4.46 -10.11 -14.00
C ASN A 99 -4.52 -11.42 -13.21
N PHE A 100 -5.71 -11.77 -12.74
CA PHE A 100 -5.99 -13.07 -12.13
C PHE A 100 -6.31 -14.06 -13.26
N VAL A 101 -5.61 -15.20 -13.29
CA VAL A 101 -5.79 -16.27 -14.29
C VAL A 101 -6.48 -17.49 -13.71
#